data_AF-A0A382NML4-F1
#
_entry.id   AF-A0A382NML4-F1
#
_cell.length_a   1.000
_cell.length_b   1.000
_cell.length_c   1.000
_cell.angle_alpha   90.00
_cell.angle_beta   90.00
_cell.angle_gamma   90.00
#
_symmetry.space_group_name_H-M   'P 1'
#
loop_
_entity.id
_entity.type
_entity.pdbx_description
1 polymer ?
#
loop_
_entity_poly.entity_id
_entity_poly.type
_entity_poly.pdbx_seq_one_letter_code
_entity_poly.pdbx_strand_id
1 'polypeptide(L)'
;MSNNPKKTGRPELWNVQYFPHFTEHSNELGLMLHKYKSKGYMAYYRLCEALAKADRHKIYLQNDTQKDTFIMNVGVDQEVIDYLIKIMLDNGRMDRDTWENEKAIWIQDFVEKLNPIWYKRGKRLPKKDGTVESIFREQVDNNRLSGTGNSELSKVKLNEMKSSELNDDSLLTFKEYEKLFPDTDIKKSLEKLFIRDPNPSHEGVLGWLKNEKNKKKAEFRKTKTGLNIAYCSKCGKKEFPDQFQLKQGSTCHHVEYTRNRSMSQ
;
A
#
# COMPACT_ATOMS: atom_id res chain seq x y z
N MET A 1 19.88 24.75 -24.73
CA MET A 1 19.38 25.46 -23.53
C MET A 1 17.92 25.06 -23.35
N SER A 2 17.65 24.07 -22.50
CA SER A 2 16.28 23.56 -22.32
C SER A 2 15.51 24.47 -21.36
N ASN A 3 14.56 25.22 -21.92
CA ASN A 3 13.58 26.00 -21.18
C ASN A 3 12.64 25.06 -20.42
N ASN A 4 12.86 24.91 -19.10
CA ASN A 4 11.87 24.26 -18.24
C ASN A 4 10.96 25.35 -17.64
N PRO A 5 9.65 25.36 -17.91
CA PRO A 5 8.75 26.42 -17.44
C PRO A 5 8.72 26.45 -15.91
N LYS A 6 8.89 27.65 -15.33
CA LYS A 6 8.82 27.87 -13.88
C LYS A 6 7.41 27.51 -13.39
N LYS A 7 7.26 26.35 -12.73
CA LYS A 7 6.04 25.98 -12.00
C LYS A 7 5.80 27.00 -10.88
N THR A 8 4.75 27.80 -10.99
CA THR A 8 4.28 28.71 -9.93
C THR A 8 3.45 27.94 -8.92
N GLY A 9 4.11 27.38 -7.89
CA GLY A 9 3.46 26.64 -6.81
C GLY A 9 4.41 26.35 -5.65
N ARG A 10 3.85 25.90 -4.52
CA ARG A 10 4.65 25.43 -3.37
C ARG A 10 5.67 24.39 -3.88
N PRO A 11 6.96 24.50 -3.48
CA PRO A 11 7.97 23.51 -3.87
C PRO A 11 7.51 22.08 -3.57
N GLU A 12 7.92 21.15 -4.42
CA GLU A 12 7.60 19.75 -4.22
C GLU A 12 8.27 19.23 -2.94
N LEU A 13 7.49 18.59 -2.07
CA LEU A 13 7.99 17.98 -0.84
C LEU A 13 8.60 16.61 -1.14
N TRP A 14 9.91 16.47 -0.88
CA TRP A 14 10.66 15.22 -1.07
C TRP A 14 10.97 14.49 0.24
N ASN A 15 10.47 15.01 1.37
CA ASN A 15 10.60 14.47 2.71
C ASN A 15 9.22 14.19 3.34
N VAL A 16 9.17 13.62 4.53
CA VAL A 16 7.93 13.36 5.28
C VAL A 16 8.01 13.93 6.70
N GLN A 17 6.86 14.37 7.21
CA GLN A 17 6.75 14.97 8.56
C GLN A 17 6.38 13.94 9.64
N TYR A 18 6.07 12.71 9.25
CA TYR A 18 5.76 11.61 10.15
C TYR A 18 6.24 10.30 9.54
N PHE A 19 6.48 9.31 10.40
CA PHE A 19 6.70 7.92 10.02
C PHE A 19 5.95 7.03 11.02
N PRO A 20 5.54 5.81 10.63
CA PRO A 20 4.87 4.89 11.55
C PRO A 20 5.81 4.43 12.67
N HIS A 21 5.35 4.54 13.92
CA HIS A 21 6.01 3.95 15.07
C HIS A 21 5.42 2.56 15.31
N PHE A 22 6.23 1.52 15.12
CA PHE A 22 5.82 0.14 15.32
C PHE A 22 6.11 -0.29 16.76
N THR A 23 5.17 -1.05 17.34
CA THR A 23 5.28 -1.61 18.69
C THR A 23 6.27 -2.77 18.78
N GLU A 24 6.56 -3.42 17.65
CA GLU A 24 7.53 -4.50 17.57
C GLU A 24 8.96 -3.95 17.56
N HIS A 25 9.81 -4.53 18.41
CA HIS A 25 11.22 -4.18 18.43
C HIS A 25 11.97 -4.97 17.35
N SER A 26 12.72 -4.26 16.52
CA SER A 26 13.70 -4.93 15.65
C SER A 26 14.90 -5.40 16.46
N ASN A 27 15.68 -6.33 15.89
CA ASN A 27 16.88 -6.86 16.54
C ASN A 27 17.86 -5.72 16.92
N GLU A 28 18.03 -4.73 16.04
CA GLU A 28 18.89 -3.57 16.31
C GLU A 28 18.37 -2.76 17.50
N LEU A 29 17.07 -2.45 17.52
CA LEU A 29 16.46 -1.69 18.61
C LEU A 29 16.57 -2.46 19.94
N GLY A 30 16.40 -3.78 19.92
CA GLY A 30 16.59 -4.66 21.08
C GLY A 30 18.02 -4.59 21.63
N LEU A 31 19.04 -4.68 20.76
CA LEU A 31 20.45 -4.56 21.15
C LEU A 31 20.77 -3.18 21.72
N MET A 32 20.27 -2.11 21.11
CA MET A 32 20.45 -0.74 21.58
C MET A 32 19.81 -0.52 22.94
N LEU A 33 18.57 -1.00 23.13
CA LEU A 33 17.86 -0.95 24.41
C LEU A 33 18.60 -1.74 25.48
N HIS A 34 19.14 -2.91 25.16
CA HIS A 34 19.87 -3.72 26.12
C HIS A 34 21.13 -2.98 26.62
N LYS A 35 21.95 -2.46 25.68
CA LYS A 35 23.26 -1.85 25.96
C LYS A 35 23.17 -0.41 26.47
N TYR A 36 22.39 0.45 25.81
CA TYR A 36 22.35 1.90 26.07
C TYR A 36 21.00 2.39 26.63
N LYS A 37 20.06 1.50 26.94
CA LYS A 37 18.78 1.82 27.58
C LYS A 37 18.02 2.91 26.81
N SER A 38 17.61 3.98 27.48
CA SER A 38 16.87 5.11 26.90
C SER A 38 17.67 5.85 25.82
N LYS A 39 19.00 5.98 25.98
CA LYS A 39 19.85 6.61 24.96
C LYS A 39 19.86 5.80 23.67
N GLY A 40 19.89 4.46 23.78
CA GLY A 40 19.85 3.58 22.61
C GLY A 40 18.52 3.66 21.85
N TYR A 41 17.40 3.70 22.59
CA TYR A 41 16.08 3.94 22.01
C TYR A 41 16.00 5.29 21.29
N MET A 42 16.49 6.35 21.95
CA MET A 42 16.51 7.70 21.38
C MET A 42 17.33 7.76 20.10
N ALA A 43 18.52 7.13 20.08
CA ALA A 43 19.39 7.09 18.90
C ALA A 43 18.68 6.45 17.70
N TYR A 44 18.03 5.30 17.91
CA TYR A 44 17.34 4.58 16.84
C TYR A 44 16.20 5.40 16.23
N TYR A 45 15.29 5.92 17.06
CA TYR A 45 14.13 6.67 16.53
C TYR A 45 14.50 8.04 15.99
N ARG A 46 15.50 8.72 16.55
CA ARG A 46 15.98 9.99 15.97
C ARG A 46 16.74 9.81 14.67
N LEU A 47 17.39 8.67 14.45
CA LEU A 47 17.88 8.30 13.12
C LEU A 47 16.72 8.18 12.12
N CYS A 48 15.62 7.49 12.50
CA CYS A 48 14.42 7.43 11.66
C CYS A 48 13.81 8.82 11.40
N GLU A 49 13.80 9.72 12.39
CA GLU A 49 13.39 11.11 12.21
C GLU A 49 14.28 11.86 11.21
N ALA A 50 15.61 11.69 11.32
CA ALA A 50 16.56 12.28 10.39
C ALA A 50 16.32 11.78 8.95
N LEU A 51 16.05 10.48 8.78
CA LEU A 51 15.71 9.89 7.48
C LEU A 51 14.39 10.39 6.94
N ALA A 52 13.37 10.54 7.80
CA ALA A 52 12.08 11.10 7.41
C ALA A 52 12.22 12.53 6.88
N LYS A 53 13.03 13.36 7.56
CA LYS A 53 13.25 14.79 7.23
C LYS A 53 14.18 14.99 6.02
N ALA A 54 15.09 14.05 5.77
CA ALA A 54 16.00 14.10 4.64
C ALA A 54 15.26 13.99 3.31
N ASP A 55 15.68 14.80 2.33
CA ASP A 55 15.14 14.71 0.98
C ASP A 55 15.40 13.33 0.39
N ARG A 56 14.34 12.73 -0.15
CA ARG A 56 14.35 11.38 -0.72
C ARG A 56 14.81 10.30 0.26
N HIS A 57 14.78 10.57 1.57
CA HIS A 57 15.12 9.65 2.65
C HIS A 57 16.56 9.12 2.63
N LYS A 58 17.49 9.93 2.11
CA LYS A 58 18.91 9.63 2.08
C LYS A 58 19.69 10.73 2.80
N ILE A 59 20.51 10.37 3.78
CA ILE A 59 21.32 11.32 4.55
C ILE A 59 22.75 11.24 4.03
N TYR A 60 23.27 12.34 3.49
CA TYR A 60 24.68 12.44 3.08
C TYR A 60 25.53 12.93 4.25
N LEU A 61 26.69 12.31 4.44
CA LEU A 61 27.69 12.56 5.49
C LEU A 61 29.09 12.74 4.88
N GLN A 62 29.17 13.43 3.75
CA GLN A 62 30.38 13.56 2.93
C GLN A 62 31.37 14.59 3.49
N ASN A 63 30.87 15.62 4.17
CA ASN A 63 31.68 16.65 4.83
C ASN A 63 31.36 16.76 6.32
N ASP A 64 32.21 17.45 7.07
CA ASP A 64 32.09 17.51 8.52
C ASP A 64 30.84 18.28 8.97
N THR A 65 30.44 19.34 8.25
CA THR A 65 29.17 20.05 8.54
C THR A 65 27.95 19.13 8.47
N GLN A 66 27.89 18.24 7.48
CA GLN A 66 26.82 17.25 7.36
C GLN A 66 26.84 16.24 8.52
N LYS A 67 28.03 15.77 8.91
CA LYS A 67 28.22 14.87 10.05
C LYS A 67 27.78 15.54 11.36
N ASP A 68 28.24 16.75 11.62
CA ASP A 68 27.92 17.52 12.82
C ASP A 68 26.41 17.77 12.91
N THR A 69 25.80 18.17 11.80
CA THR A 69 24.35 18.37 11.72
C THR A 69 23.59 17.08 12.01
N PHE A 70 24.04 15.94 11.47
CA PHE A 70 23.45 14.64 11.76
C PHE A 70 23.59 14.26 13.24
N ILE A 71 24.78 14.36 13.81
CA ILE A 71 25.06 14.05 15.22
C ILE A 71 24.22 14.94 16.13
N MET A 72 24.13 16.24 15.85
CA MET A 72 23.28 17.18 16.59
C MET A 72 21.79 16.81 16.52
N ASN A 73 21.30 16.39 15.34
CA ASN A 73 19.90 15.99 15.17
C ASN A 73 19.56 14.71 15.94
N VAL A 74 20.48 13.75 16.00
CA VAL A 74 20.30 12.54 16.83
C VAL A 74 20.45 12.90 18.32
N GLY A 75 21.36 13.79 18.68
CA GLY A 75 21.49 14.33 20.04
C GLY A 75 21.80 13.28 21.11
N VAL A 76 22.64 12.31 20.76
CA VAL A 76 23.26 11.34 21.69
C VAL A 76 24.77 11.36 21.51
N ASP A 77 25.49 10.73 22.44
CA ASP A 77 26.94 10.59 22.38
C ASP A 77 27.36 9.84 21.12
N GLN A 78 28.47 10.26 20.50
CA GLN A 78 28.97 9.68 19.24
C GLN A 78 29.17 8.16 19.33
N GLU A 79 29.63 7.65 20.47
CA GLU A 79 29.80 6.20 20.70
C GLU A 79 28.48 5.41 20.49
N VAL A 80 27.35 5.99 20.90
CA VAL A 80 26.02 5.38 20.75
C VAL A 80 25.61 5.35 19.28
N ILE A 81 25.92 6.41 18.53
CA ILE A 81 25.65 6.52 17.08
C ILE A 81 26.52 5.52 16.31
N ASP A 82 27.82 5.47 16.61
CA ASP A 82 28.76 4.58 15.95
C ASP A 82 28.37 3.11 16.18
N TYR A 83 27.95 2.76 17.40
CA TYR A 83 27.44 1.43 17.69
C TYR A 83 26.14 1.13 16.94
N LEU A 84 25.20 2.09 16.85
CA LEU A 84 23.96 1.94 16.08
C LEU A 84 24.25 1.67 14.59
N ILE A 85 25.15 2.46 14.00
CA ILE A 85 25.55 2.31 12.60
C ILE A 85 26.19 0.95 12.37
N LYS A 86 27.09 0.53 13.28
CA LYS A 86 27.72 -0.79 13.23
C LYS A 86 26.68 -1.91 13.22
N ILE A 87 25.75 -1.95 14.17
CA ILE A 87 24.75 -3.02 14.23
C ILE A 87 23.81 -3.02 13.02
N MET A 88 23.50 -1.85 12.45
CA MET A 88 22.68 -1.77 11.24
C MET A 88 23.40 -2.32 10.01
N LEU A 89 24.71 -2.12 9.90
CA LEU A 89 25.55 -2.70 8.85
C LEU A 89 25.74 -4.21 9.04
N ASP A 90 25.97 -4.66 10.28
CA ASP A 90 26.19 -6.08 10.61
C ASP A 90 24.92 -6.91 10.35
N ASN A 91 23.74 -6.36 10.67
CA ASN A 91 22.45 -7.00 10.41
C ASN A 91 21.97 -6.85 8.94
N GLY A 92 22.75 -6.18 8.07
CA GLY A 92 22.41 -5.98 6.66
C GLY A 92 21.21 -5.06 6.41
N ARG A 93 20.78 -4.29 7.42
CA ARG A 93 19.65 -3.36 7.30
C ARG A 93 20.05 -2.05 6.63
N MET A 94 21.29 -1.62 6.86
CA MET A 94 21.89 -0.49 6.18
C MET A 94 22.80 -0.99 5.06
N ASP A 95 22.70 -0.35 3.90
CA ASP A 95 23.47 -0.71 2.72
C ASP A 95 24.95 -0.32 2.90
N ARG A 96 25.82 -1.33 2.98
CA ARG A 96 27.26 -1.14 3.25
C ARG A 96 27.97 -0.35 2.15
N ASP A 97 27.62 -0.61 0.90
CA ASP A 97 28.17 0.08 -0.27
C ASP A 97 27.87 1.59 -0.24
N THR A 98 26.62 1.97 0.06
CA THR A 98 26.21 3.38 0.22
C THR A 98 26.95 4.05 1.37
N TRP A 99 27.11 3.33 2.48
CA TRP A 99 27.82 3.84 3.65
C TRP A 99 29.31 4.05 3.37
N GLU A 100 29.98 3.08 2.77
CA GLU A 100 31.43 3.09 2.56
C GLU A 100 31.84 3.99 1.40
N ASN A 101 31.15 3.90 0.26
CA ASN A 101 31.53 4.58 -0.97
C ASN A 101 30.89 5.96 -1.13
N GLU A 102 29.60 6.08 -0.84
CA GLU A 102 28.88 7.35 -1.01
C GLU A 102 28.91 8.25 0.24
N LYS A 103 29.36 7.69 1.38
CA LYS A 103 29.26 8.31 2.71
C LYS A 103 27.84 8.78 2.99
N ALA A 104 26.87 7.91 2.75
CA ALA A 104 25.46 8.21 2.96
C ALA A 104 24.73 7.08 3.69
N ILE A 105 23.70 7.44 4.45
CA ILE A 105 22.80 6.51 5.12
C ILE A 105 21.59 6.28 4.21
N TRP A 106 21.37 5.02 3.86
CA TRP A 106 20.19 4.53 3.16
C TRP A 106 19.66 3.27 3.84
N ILE A 107 18.35 3.25 4.10
CA ILE A 107 17.65 2.14 4.74
C ILE A 107 16.42 1.78 3.91
N GLN A 108 16.52 0.70 3.13
CA GLN A 108 15.50 0.31 2.15
C GLN A 108 14.14 0.02 2.80
N ASP A 109 14.14 -0.77 3.89
CA ASP A 109 12.92 -1.18 4.58
C ASP A 109 12.16 0.02 5.19
N PHE A 110 12.90 1.08 5.57
CA PHE A 110 12.32 2.33 6.04
C PHE A 110 11.60 3.07 4.92
N VAL A 111 12.21 3.16 3.73
CA VAL A 111 11.62 3.85 2.58
C VAL A 111 10.36 3.14 2.09
N GLU A 112 10.36 1.81 2.09
CA GLU A 112 9.20 1.00 1.72
C GLU A 112 7.99 1.24 2.64
N LYS A 113 8.22 1.46 3.94
CA LYS A 113 7.15 1.83 4.90
C LYS A 113 6.47 3.17 4.56
N LEU A 114 7.14 4.03 3.80
CA LEU A 114 6.59 5.33 3.37
C LEU A 114 5.83 5.24 2.04
N ASN A 115 5.69 4.05 1.44
CA ASN A 115 4.97 3.83 0.18
C ASN A 115 3.57 4.47 0.14
N PRO A 116 2.72 4.34 1.18
CA PRO A 116 1.39 4.96 1.18
C PRO A 116 1.44 6.50 1.02
N ILE A 117 2.52 7.15 1.48
CA ILE A 117 2.69 8.60 1.41
C ILE A 117 3.11 9.01 -0.01
N TRP A 118 4.12 8.35 -0.57
CA TRP A 118 4.61 8.60 -1.92
C TRP A 118 3.54 8.34 -2.97
N TYR A 119 2.77 7.26 -2.76
CA TYR A 119 1.61 6.96 -3.57
C TYR A 119 0.57 8.09 -3.56
N LYS A 120 0.20 8.62 -2.38
CA LYS A 120 -0.72 9.77 -2.29
C LYS A 120 -0.19 11.01 -3.01
N ARG A 121 1.14 11.16 -3.10
CA ARG A 121 1.82 12.22 -3.87
C ARG A 121 1.86 11.95 -5.37
N GLY A 122 1.41 10.79 -5.85
CA GLY A 122 1.46 10.40 -7.27
C GLY A 122 2.88 10.12 -7.76
N LYS A 123 3.76 9.68 -6.85
CA LYS A 123 5.18 9.43 -7.11
C LYS A 123 5.51 7.99 -6.72
N ARG A 124 6.49 7.40 -7.38
CA ARG A 124 7.11 6.15 -6.91
C ARG A 124 7.97 6.42 -5.67
N LEU A 125 8.32 5.35 -4.97
CA LEU A 125 9.29 5.42 -3.90
C LEU A 125 10.64 5.94 -4.43
N PRO A 126 11.37 6.73 -3.64
CA PRO A 126 12.75 7.02 -3.93
C PRO A 126 13.57 5.73 -4.03
N LYS A 127 14.44 5.68 -5.04
CA LYS A 127 15.43 4.62 -5.22
C LYS A 127 16.75 4.99 -4.54
N LYS A 128 17.61 3.99 -4.29
CA LYS A 128 18.95 4.18 -3.67
C LYS A 128 19.81 5.20 -4.42
N ASP A 129 19.71 5.26 -5.74
CA ASP A 129 20.40 6.23 -6.62
C ASP A 129 19.84 7.67 -6.49
N GLY A 130 18.82 7.87 -5.65
CA GLY A 130 18.14 9.14 -5.47
C GLY A 130 17.17 9.48 -6.58
N THR A 131 16.90 8.60 -7.54
CA THR A 131 15.89 8.84 -8.57
C THR A 131 14.49 8.63 -8.01
N VAL A 132 13.54 9.45 -8.47
CA VAL A 132 12.12 9.29 -8.15
C VAL A 132 11.32 9.39 -9.43
N GLU A 133 10.67 8.29 -9.82
CA GLU A 133 9.84 8.25 -11.00
C GLU A 133 8.45 8.81 -10.71
N SER A 134 7.96 9.70 -11.57
CA SER A 134 6.57 10.14 -11.55
C SER A 134 5.68 9.05 -12.13
N ILE A 135 4.56 8.76 -11.47
CA ILE A 135 3.53 7.91 -12.06
C ILE A 135 2.75 8.80 -13.05
N PHE A 136 2.89 8.57 -14.36
CA PHE A 136 2.05 9.23 -15.36
C PHE A 136 0.57 8.90 -15.07
N ARG A 137 -0.24 9.95 -14.83
CA ARG A 137 -1.67 9.85 -14.48
C ARG A 137 -2.58 9.82 -15.71
N GLU A 138 -2.23 9.06 -16.74
CA GLU A 138 -3.24 8.66 -17.72
C GLU A 138 -3.79 7.31 -17.26
N GLN A 139 -5.09 7.25 -16.96
CA GLN A 139 -5.85 6.12 -16.40
C GLN A 139 -5.89 5.96 -14.87
N VAL A 140 -6.26 7.01 -14.14
CA VAL A 140 -6.93 6.80 -12.84
C VAL A 140 -8.19 7.64 -12.81
N ASP A 141 -9.33 6.95 -12.85
CA ASP A 141 -10.69 7.48 -12.80
C ASP A 141 -10.84 8.64 -11.81
N ASN A 142 -11.61 9.65 -12.22
CA ASN A 142 -11.92 10.88 -11.50
C ASN A 142 -12.68 10.71 -10.17
N ASN A 143 -12.67 9.51 -9.57
CA ASN A 143 -13.36 9.23 -8.31
C ASN A 143 -12.38 9.18 -7.14
N ARG A 144 -11.68 10.28 -6.88
CA ARG A 144 -10.93 10.47 -5.62
C ARG A 144 -11.89 10.90 -4.52
N LEU A 145 -12.47 9.91 -3.83
CA LEU A 145 -13.02 10.09 -2.50
C LEU A 145 -11.90 9.95 -1.44
N SER A 146 -12.11 10.69 -0.35
CA SER A 146 -11.26 10.86 0.82
C SER A 146 -10.53 9.62 1.35
N GLY A 147 -9.24 9.81 1.69
CA GLY A 147 -8.60 9.38 2.94
C GLY A 147 -8.61 7.91 3.39
N THR A 148 -9.24 7.00 2.67
CA THR A 148 -9.39 5.58 3.04
C THR A 148 -9.27 4.76 1.77
N GLY A 149 -8.15 4.07 1.56
CA GLY A 149 -7.96 3.36 0.30
C GLY A 149 -6.70 2.52 0.24
N ASN A 150 -6.73 1.36 0.90
CA ASN A 150 -5.81 0.25 0.64
C ASN A 150 -6.11 -0.49 -0.69
N SER A 151 -6.76 0.16 -1.66
CA SER A 151 -7.31 -0.48 -2.86
C SER A 151 -6.28 -0.76 -3.96
N GLU A 152 -5.05 -0.24 -3.84
CA GLU A 152 -4.04 -0.41 -4.89
C GLU A 152 -3.05 -1.56 -4.67
N LEU A 153 -2.74 -1.93 -3.42
CA LEU A 153 -1.94 -3.13 -3.13
C LEU A 153 -2.61 -4.39 -3.70
N SER A 154 -3.94 -4.45 -3.61
CA SER A 154 -4.77 -5.50 -4.21
C SER A 154 -4.70 -5.52 -5.74
N LYS A 155 -4.55 -4.36 -6.41
CA LYS A 155 -4.46 -4.29 -7.88
C LYS A 155 -3.11 -4.77 -8.41
N VAL A 156 -2.02 -4.46 -7.71
CA VAL A 156 -0.66 -4.90 -8.10
C VAL A 156 -0.54 -6.42 -8.01
N LYS A 157 -0.94 -7.02 -6.89
CA LYS A 157 -0.91 -8.48 -6.72
C LYS A 157 -1.82 -9.23 -7.68
N LEU A 158 -2.98 -8.67 -7.99
CA LEU A 158 -3.87 -9.24 -8.99
C LEU A 158 -3.25 -9.21 -10.40
N ASN A 159 -2.46 -8.19 -10.73
CA ASN A 159 -1.76 -8.11 -12.01
C ASN A 159 -0.57 -9.09 -12.08
N GLU A 160 0.18 -9.27 -10.98
CA GLU A 160 1.25 -10.27 -10.90
C GLU A 160 0.72 -11.70 -11.11
N MET A 161 -0.45 -12.02 -10.55
CA MET A 161 -1.13 -13.30 -10.75
C MET A 161 -1.63 -13.54 -12.19
N LYS A 162 -1.81 -12.47 -12.98
CA LYS A 162 -2.18 -12.60 -14.39
C LYS A 162 -0.98 -12.92 -15.29
N SER A 163 0.23 -12.60 -14.84
CA SER A 163 1.45 -12.67 -15.66
C SER A 163 2.35 -13.88 -15.40
N SER A 164 2.08 -14.71 -14.39
CA SER A 164 2.99 -15.81 -14.03
C SER A 164 2.67 -17.13 -14.74
N GLU A 165 3.59 -17.58 -15.61
CA GLU A 165 3.80 -18.99 -15.97
C GLU A 165 4.93 -19.56 -15.08
N LEU A 166 4.57 -20.44 -14.13
CA LEU A 166 5.39 -21.46 -13.41
C LEU A 166 6.61 -20.96 -12.55
N ASN A 167 6.98 -21.46 -11.36
CA ASN A 167 6.70 -22.66 -10.56
C ASN A 167 7.10 -22.43 -9.08
N ASP A 168 6.61 -23.35 -8.22
CA ASP A 168 6.99 -23.72 -6.84
C ASP A 168 6.35 -22.90 -5.69
N ASP A 169 5.49 -23.57 -4.92
CA ASP A 169 4.60 -23.11 -3.82
C ASP A 169 3.64 -21.93 -4.11
N SER A 170 3.71 -21.35 -5.31
CA SER A 170 2.95 -20.19 -5.73
C SER A 170 1.47 -20.49 -6.02
N LEU A 171 0.59 -19.58 -5.57
CA LEU A 171 -0.85 -19.56 -5.78
C LEU A 171 -1.26 -19.95 -7.22
N LEU A 172 -2.34 -20.75 -7.35
CA LEU A 172 -2.92 -21.08 -8.67
C LEU A 172 -3.21 -19.82 -9.50
N THR A 173 -3.21 -19.98 -10.82
CA THR A 173 -3.58 -18.92 -11.74
C THR A 173 -5.07 -18.59 -11.63
N PHE A 174 -5.45 -17.39 -12.06
CA PHE A 174 -6.83 -16.93 -12.02
C PHE A 174 -7.80 -17.89 -12.73
N LYS A 175 -7.40 -18.42 -13.89
CA LYS A 175 -8.21 -19.36 -14.69
C LYS A 175 -8.46 -20.69 -13.96
N GLU A 176 -7.49 -21.16 -13.18
CA GLU A 176 -7.63 -22.39 -12.41
C GLU A 176 -8.62 -22.22 -11.25
N TYR A 177 -8.59 -21.08 -10.56
CA TYR A 177 -9.59 -20.76 -9.54
C TYR A 177 -11.00 -20.59 -10.13
N GLU A 178 -11.14 -19.97 -11.31
CA GLU A 178 -12.43 -19.87 -12.01
C GLU A 178 -13.02 -21.25 -12.32
N LYS A 179 -12.18 -22.20 -12.73
CA LYS A 179 -12.62 -23.58 -12.99
C LYS A 179 -13.11 -24.29 -11.74
N LEU A 180 -12.49 -24.03 -10.59
CA LEU A 180 -12.87 -24.63 -9.30
C LEU A 180 -14.11 -23.96 -8.67
N PHE A 181 -14.35 -22.69 -8.97
CA PHE A 181 -15.41 -21.88 -8.38
C PHE A 181 -16.20 -21.08 -9.45
N PRO A 182 -16.91 -21.75 -10.38
CA PRO A 182 -17.53 -21.09 -11.54
C PRO A 182 -18.64 -20.09 -11.17
N ASP A 183 -19.29 -20.27 -10.01
CA ASP A 183 -20.39 -19.41 -9.54
C ASP A 183 -19.93 -18.19 -8.74
N THR A 184 -18.63 -17.96 -8.62
CA THR A 184 -18.03 -16.91 -7.77
C THR A 184 -17.25 -15.93 -8.63
N ASP A 185 -17.47 -14.64 -8.41
CA ASP A 185 -16.62 -13.60 -9.00
C ASP A 185 -15.25 -13.64 -8.31
N ILE A 186 -14.34 -14.43 -8.89
CA ILE A 186 -13.00 -14.68 -8.34
C ILE A 186 -12.22 -13.39 -8.24
N LYS A 187 -12.35 -12.49 -9.21
CA LYS A 187 -11.60 -11.23 -9.24
C LYS A 187 -11.95 -10.38 -8.02
N LYS A 188 -13.24 -10.16 -7.80
CA LYS A 188 -13.73 -9.38 -6.67
C LYS A 188 -13.47 -10.05 -5.33
N SER A 189 -13.49 -11.39 -5.30
CA SER A 189 -13.25 -12.18 -4.09
C SER A 189 -11.79 -12.12 -3.66
N LEU A 190 -10.86 -12.29 -4.60
CA LEU A 190 -9.43 -12.18 -4.36
C LEU A 190 -9.02 -10.74 -4.00
N GLU A 191 -9.62 -9.72 -4.64
CA GLU A 191 -9.39 -8.32 -4.26
C GLU A 191 -9.71 -8.08 -2.78
N LYS A 192 -10.83 -8.62 -2.27
CA LYS A 192 -11.15 -8.54 -0.83
C LYS A 192 -10.16 -9.29 0.05
N LEU A 193 -9.72 -10.47 -0.39
CA LEU A 193 -8.76 -11.27 0.35
C LEU A 193 -7.43 -10.53 0.49
N PHE A 194 -6.88 -9.97 -0.59
CA PHE A 194 -5.60 -9.26 -0.53
C PHE A 194 -5.65 -7.97 0.28
N ILE A 195 -6.82 -7.36 0.43
CA ILE A 195 -7.01 -6.24 1.37
C ILE A 195 -6.87 -6.73 2.82
N ARG A 196 -7.39 -7.94 3.12
CA ARG A 196 -7.38 -8.52 4.46
C ARG A 196 -6.02 -9.14 4.81
N ASP A 197 -5.49 -9.93 3.91
CA ASP A 197 -4.22 -10.64 4.02
C ASP A 197 -3.43 -10.38 2.74
N PRO A 198 -2.41 -9.51 2.79
CA PRO A 198 -1.62 -9.20 1.62
C PRO A 198 -0.92 -10.42 1.03
N ASN A 199 -0.51 -11.42 1.82
CA ASN A 199 0.31 -12.54 1.34
C ASN A 199 -0.30 -13.89 1.73
N PRO A 200 -1.49 -14.24 1.20
CA PRO A 200 -2.18 -15.44 1.60
C PRO A 200 -1.51 -16.68 1.00
N SER A 201 -1.47 -17.77 1.76
CA SER A 201 -1.10 -19.08 1.24
C SER A 201 -2.18 -19.64 0.29
N HIS A 202 -1.82 -20.63 -0.53
CA HIS A 202 -2.78 -21.28 -1.43
C HIS A 202 -3.99 -21.88 -0.68
N GLU A 203 -3.73 -22.55 0.45
CA GLU A 203 -4.79 -23.07 1.31
C GLU A 203 -5.68 -21.95 1.87
N GLY A 204 -5.09 -20.79 2.21
CA GLY A 204 -5.82 -19.61 2.66
C GLY A 204 -6.77 -19.07 1.58
N VAL A 205 -6.32 -19.00 0.33
CA VAL A 205 -7.15 -18.60 -0.81
C VAL A 205 -8.30 -19.58 -1.03
N LEU A 206 -8.02 -20.89 -1.03
CA LEU A 206 -9.06 -21.92 -1.18
C LEU A 206 -10.09 -21.87 -0.05
N GLY A 207 -9.64 -21.71 1.20
CA GLY A 207 -10.52 -21.57 2.37
C GLY A 207 -11.41 -20.33 2.29
N TRP A 208 -10.85 -19.20 1.84
CA TRP A 208 -11.60 -17.97 1.60
C TRP A 208 -12.69 -18.16 0.55
N LEU A 209 -12.35 -18.71 -0.61
CA LEU A 209 -13.30 -18.93 -1.72
C LEU A 209 -14.40 -19.94 -1.35
N LYS A 210 -14.06 -21.03 -0.64
CA LYS A 210 -15.05 -21.98 -0.10
C LYS A 210 -16.01 -21.27 0.85
N ASN A 211 -15.50 -20.42 1.73
CA ASN A 211 -16.32 -19.66 2.67
C ASN A 211 -17.22 -18.63 1.96
N GLU A 212 -16.74 -17.95 0.91
CA GLU A 212 -17.59 -17.04 0.12
C GLU A 212 -18.67 -17.80 -0.67
N LYS A 213 -18.36 -18.98 -1.23
CA LYS A 213 -19.35 -19.84 -1.88
C LYS A 213 -20.45 -20.30 -0.91
N ASN A 214 -20.09 -20.56 0.34
CA ASN A 214 -21.03 -21.03 1.37
C ASN A 214 -21.84 -19.90 2.02
N LYS A 215 -21.52 -18.62 1.77
CA LYS A 215 -22.35 -17.50 2.24
C LYS A 215 -23.65 -17.46 1.44
N LYS A 216 -24.80 -17.39 2.14
CA LYS A 216 -26.11 -17.21 1.50
C LYS A 216 -26.06 -16.05 0.51
N LYS A 217 -26.45 -16.30 -0.74
CA LYS A 217 -26.57 -15.25 -1.76
C LYS A 217 -27.49 -14.17 -1.24
N ALA A 218 -27.09 -12.94 -1.47
CA ALA A 218 -27.70 -11.81 -0.82
C ALA A 218 -29.01 -11.46 -1.56
N GLU A 219 -30.14 -11.86 -0.98
CA GLU A 219 -31.47 -11.75 -1.60
C GLU A 219 -31.98 -10.30 -1.64
N PHE A 220 -32.87 -10.02 -2.60
CA PHE A 220 -33.61 -8.76 -2.63
C PHE A 220 -34.64 -8.73 -1.50
N ARG A 221 -34.82 -7.57 -0.88
CA ARG A 221 -35.92 -7.39 0.08
C ARG A 221 -37.24 -7.52 -0.68
N LYS A 222 -38.22 -8.21 -0.11
CA LYS A 222 -39.54 -8.35 -0.73
C LYS A 222 -40.54 -7.37 -0.13
N THR A 223 -41.50 -6.92 -0.94
CA THR A 223 -42.67 -6.19 -0.46
C THR A 223 -43.65 -7.14 0.24
N LYS A 224 -44.68 -6.60 0.90
CA LYS A 224 -45.80 -7.39 1.45
C LYS A 224 -46.53 -8.21 0.37
N THR A 225 -46.44 -7.78 -0.88
CA THR A 225 -47.03 -8.45 -2.06
C THR A 225 -46.10 -9.50 -2.69
N GLY A 226 -44.90 -9.72 -2.14
CA GLY A 226 -43.96 -10.75 -2.60
C GLY A 226 -43.03 -10.33 -3.76
N LEU A 227 -43.18 -9.11 -4.29
CA LEU A 227 -42.31 -8.57 -5.35
C LEU A 227 -40.96 -8.11 -4.78
N ASN A 228 -39.90 -8.17 -5.59
CA ASN A 228 -38.57 -7.76 -5.16
C ASN A 228 -38.44 -6.24 -5.16
N ILE A 229 -37.83 -5.67 -4.13
CA ILE A 229 -37.49 -4.25 -4.06
C ILE A 229 -36.12 -4.08 -4.70
N ALA A 230 -36.08 -3.54 -5.91
CA ALA A 230 -34.88 -3.38 -6.68
C ALA A 230 -34.70 -1.93 -7.17
N TYR A 231 -33.48 -1.57 -7.53
CA TYR A 231 -33.14 -0.24 -8.02
C TYR A 231 -32.38 -0.33 -9.34
N CYS A 232 -32.67 0.56 -10.28
CA CYS A 232 -31.94 0.72 -11.54
C CYS A 232 -30.48 1.11 -11.22
N SER A 233 -29.48 0.32 -11.64
CA SER A 233 -28.07 0.61 -11.31
C SER A 233 -27.59 1.98 -11.81
N LYS A 234 -28.14 2.45 -12.94
CA LYS A 234 -27.76 3.71 -13.61
C LYS A 234 -28.42 4.97 -13.04
N CYS A 235 -29.72 4.94 -12.74
CA CYS A 235 -30.45 6.14 -12.29
C CYS A 235 -31.05 6.02 -10.88
N GLY A 236 -30.85 4.88 -10.20
CA GLY A 236 -31.37 4.66 -8.85
C GLY A 236 -32.88 4.61 -8.73
N LYS A 237 -33.63 4.56 -9.85
CA LYS A 237 -35.10 4.45 -9.84
C LYS A 237 -35.50 3.13 -9.16
N LYS A 238 -36.43 3.22 -8.20
CA LYS A 238 -36.96 2.07 -7.47
C LYS A 238 -38.02 1.38 -8.32
N GLU A 239 -37.88 0.07 -8.49
CA GLU A 239 -38.78 -0.78 -9.26
C GLU A 239 -39.11 -2.05 -8.46
N PHE A 240 -40.19 -2.74 -8.84
CA PHE A 240 -40.69 -3.90 -8.12
C PHE A 240 -40.74 -5.17 -8.99
N PRO A 241 -39.60 -5.64 -9.53
CA PRO A 241 -39.58 -6.76 -10.45
C PRO A 241 -39.94 -8.09 -9.77
N ASP A 242 -40.62 -8.96 -10.51
CA ASP A 242 -40.70 -10.38 -10.17
C ASP A 242 -39.36 -11.10 -10.43
N GLN A 243 -39.30 -12.41 -10.18
CA GLN A 243 -38.06 -13.19 -10.33
C GLN A 243 -37.59 -13.31 -11.78
N PHE A 244 -38.49 -13.18 -12.77
CA PHE A 244 -38.17 -13.23 -14.19
C PHE A 244 -37.67 -11.87 -14.69
N GLN A 245 -38.35 -10.80 -14.29
CA GLN A 245 -37.99 -9.41 -14.60
C GLN A 245 -36.62 -9.03 -14.01
N LEU A 246 -36.23 -9.61 -12.87
CA LEU A 246 -34.88 -9.43 -12.31
C LEU A 246 -33.77 -9.84 -13.29
N LYS A 247 -34.00 -10.84 -14.15
CA LYS A 247 -33.04 -11.30 -15.17
C LYS A 247 -33.07 -10.45 -16.44
N GLN A 248 -34.19 -9.82 -16.75
CA GLN A 248 -34.36 -8.97 -17.94
C GLN A 248 -33.75 -7.58 -17.75
N GLY A 249 -33.57 -7.14 -16.51
CA GLY A 249 -33.01 -5.83 -16.18
C GLY A 249 -34.08 -4.77 -15.99
N SER A 250 -33.61 -3.56 -15.69
CA SER A 250 -34.43 -2.43 -15.26
C SER A 250 -35.20 -1.79 -16.40
N THR A 251 -36.46 -1.44 -16.17
CA THR A 251 -37.34 -0.91 -17.22
C THR A 251 -36.89 0.47 -17.71
N CYS A 252 -36.23 1.24 -16.84
CA CYS A 252 -35.61 2.54 -17.12
C CYS A 252 -34.56 2.49 -18.26
N HIS A 253 -33.55 1.62 -18.14
CA HIS A 253 -32.31 1.68 -18.90
C HIS A 253 -31.85 0.30 -19.40
N HIS A 254 -32.64 -0.75 -19.16
CA HIS A 254 -32.31 -2.14 -19.46
C HIS A 254 -30.96 -2.57 -18.86
N VAL A 255 -30.64 -2.04 -17.67
CA VAL A 255 -29.42 -2.36 -16.91
C VAL A 255 -29.75 -3.21 -15.69
N GLU A 256 -28.75 -3.85 -15.11
CA GLU A 256 -28.91 -4.69 -13.92
C GLU A 256 -29.57 -3.97 -12.74
N TYR A 257 -30.31 -4.76 -11.95
CA TYR A 257 -30.94 -4.29 -10.73
C TYR A 257 -30.00 -4.41 -9.53
N THR A 258 -29.95 -3.38 -8.70
CA THR A 258 -29.23 -3.37 -7.43
C THR A 258 -30.19 -3.42 -6.24
N ARG A 259 -29.71 -3.92 -5.11
CA ARG A 259 -30.51 -4.03 -3.87
C ARG A 259 -30.65 -2.71 -3.11
N ASN A 260 -29.73 -1.78 -3.35
CA ASN A 260 -29.68 -0.47 -2.74
C ASN A 260 -29.72 0.60 -3.81
N ARG A 261 -30.35 1.72 -3.52
CA ARG A 261 -30.39 2.89 -4.41
C ARG A 261 -28.97 3.38 -4.68
N SER A 262 -28.50 3.28 -5.92
CA SER A 262 -27.32 4.01 -6.37
C SER A 262 -27.70 5.48 -6.52
N MET A 263 -26.94 6.36 -5.86
CA MET A 263 -27.01 7.80 -6.15
C MET A 263 -26.06 8.05 -7.32
N SER A 264 -26.60 8.13 -8.53
CA SER A 264 -25.85 8.74 -9.63
C SER A 264 -25.82 10.25 -9.37
N GLN A 265 -24.62 10.80 -9.16
CA GLN A 265 -24.34 12.22 -9.39
C GLN A 265 -24.50 12.55 -10.87
#